data_AF-A0A7C7W611-F1
#
_entry.id   AF-A0A7C7W611-F1
#
_cell.length_a   1.000
_cell.length_b   1.000
_cell.length_c   1.000
_cell.angle_alpha   90.00
_cell.angle_beta   90.00
_cell.angle_gamma   90.00
#
_symmetry.space_group_name_H-M   'P 1'
#
loop_
_entity.id
_entity.type
_entity.pdbx_description
1 polymer ?
#
loop_
_entity_poly.entity_id
_entity_poly.type
_entity_poly.pdbx_seq_one_letter_code
_entity_poly.pdbx_strand_id
1 'polypeptide(L)'
;MRTNTINRFALAEFFLVAVSFMAMSLNPSLGWLPLVFAALPWFVRLFWARLPFRKTYLDLPLMLFLLTAFVGVWAAYNQEIALHKFYLITGATLFFYALANQPEDNRWVIGLSLGFFGAVTTFFFLLVTDWGNYRADFGTLELAGRQFDAIQSLQGDAIELWRQFFQANMTGGINAILLPLCAAAGLHY
;
A
#
# COMPACT_ATOMS: atom_id res chain seq x y z
N MET A 1 14.08 18.68 27.78
CA MET A 1 14.97 18.10 26.75
C MET A 1 15.11 16.60 26.94
N ARG A 2 14.17 15.77 26.46
CA ARG A 2 14.34 14.30 26.46
C ARG A 2 13.35 13.56 25.53
N THR A 3 13.45 13.71 24.21
CA THR A 3 12.62 12.93 23.25
C THR A 3 13.23 12.76 21.84
N ASN A 4 14.55 12.89 21.62
CA ASN A 4 15.11 12.91 20.24
C ASN A 4 15.67 11.58 19.69
N THR A 5 15.67 10.49 20.45
CA THR A 5 16.23 9.21 19.97
C THR A 5 15.19 8.25 19.38
N ILE A 6 13.93 8.37 19.76
CA ILE A 6 12.87 7.39 19.41
C ILE A 6 12.27 7.67 18.03
N ASN A 7 12.21 8.94 17.63
CA ASN A 7 11.72 9.34 16.30
C ASN A 7 12.70 9.00 15.17
N ARG A 8 13.97 8.69 15.49
CA ARG A 8 15.02 8.45 14.49
C ARG A 8 14.75 7.24 13.61
N PHE A 9 14.07 6.23 14.15
CA PHE A 9 13.79 4.99 13.41
C PHE A 9 12.39 4.92 12.84
N ALA A 10 11.51 5.87 13.13
CA ALA A 10 10.11 5.84 12.66
C ALA A 10 10.02 5.71 11.13
N LEU A 11 10.90 6.38 10.39
CA LEU A 11 10.96 6.29 8.93
C LEU A 11 11.39 4.90 8.45
N ALA A 12 12.36 4.28 9.10
CA ALA A 12 12.79 2.91 8.80
C ALA A 12 11.69 1.89 9.11
N GLU A 13 10.95 2.07 10.21
CA GLU A 13 9.78 1.25 10.55
C GLU A 13 8.71 1.35 9.47
N PHE A 14 8.42 2.57 8.98
CA PHE A 14 7.47 2.77 7.88
C PHE A 14 7.88 2.00 6.63
N PHE A 15 9.14 2.14 6.18
CA PHE A 15 9.61 1.42 5.00
C PHE A 15 9.63 -0.10 5.20
N LEU A 16 9.99 -0.58 6.40
CA LEU A 16 9.93 -2.02 6.72
C LEU A 16 8.51 -2.56 6.60
N VAL A 17 7.54 -1.86 7.19
CA VAL A 17 6.12 -2.25 7.13
C VAL A 17 5.60 -2.15 5.69
N ALA A 18 5.95 -1.09 4.96
CA ALA A 18 5.56 -0.91 3.56
C ALA A 18 6.09 -2.03 2.66
N VAL A 19 7.38 -2.36 2.76
CA VAL A 19 8.01 -3.44 1.98
C VAL A 19 7.42 -4.79 2.35
N SER A 20 7.20 -5.05 3.64
CA SER A 20 6.59 -6.30 4.10
C SER A 20 5.15 -6.45 3.58
N PHE A 21 4.37 -5.37 3.64
CA PHE A 21 3.01 -5.35 3.12
C PHE A 21 2.98 -5.55 1.60
N MET A 22 3.87 -4.87 0.88
CA MET A 22 4.00 -5.01 -0.57
C MET A 22 4.41 -6.43 -0.96
N ALA A 23 5.40 -7.02 -0.29
CA ALA A 23 5.81 -8.41 -0.52
C ALA A 23 4.64 -9.39 -0.35
N MET A 24 3.84 -9.20 0.70
CA MET A 24 2.65 -10.02 0.97
C MET A 24 1.55 -9.84 -0.08
N SER A 25 1.38 -8.62 -0.61
CA SER A 25 0.41 -8.36 -1.69
C SER A 25 0.82 -8.97 -3.03
N LEU A 26 2.13 -9.03 -3.31
CA LEU A 26 2.66 -9.54 -4.56
C LEU A 26 2.78 -11.06 -4.56
N ASN A 27 3.07 -11.64 -3.39
CA ASN A 27 3.19 -13.08 -3.24
C ASN A 27 2.34 -13.60 -2.07
N PRO A 28 1.11 -14.04 -2.34
CA PRO A 28 0.23 -14.66 -1.34
C PRO A 28 0.90 -15.84 -0.62
N SER A 29 1.77 -16.62 -1.30
CA SER A 29 2.39 -17.81 -0.72
C SER A 29 3.30 -17.54 0.49
N LEU A 30 3.68 -16.28 0.72
CA LEU A 30 4.45 -15.87 1.91
C LEU A 30 3.61 -15.97 3.20
N GLY A 31 2.28 -16.00 3.09
CA GLY A 31 1.37 -16.16 4.21
C GLY A 31 1.56 -15.09 5.29
N TRP A 32 1.79 -15.52 6.52
CA TRP A 32 1.89 -14.65 7.70
C TRP A 32 3.31 -14.13 7.98
N LEU A 33 4.34 -14.65 7.29
CA LEU A 33 5.74 -14.27 7.57
C LEU A 33 6.00 -12.77 7.44
N PRO A 34 5.52 -12.05 6.40
CA PRO A 34 5.74 -10.62 6.28
C PRO A 34 5.09 -9.82 7.42
N LEU A 35 4.00 -10.31 8.02
CA LEU A 35 3.37 -9.67 9.18
C LEU A 35 4.28 -9.68 10.41
N VAL A 36 5.08 -10.73 10.59
CA VAL A 36 6.05 -10.80 11.70
C VAL A 36 7.10 -9.70 11.56
N PHE A 37 7.65 -9.54 10.36
CA PHE A 37 8.62 -8.49 10.07
C PHE A 37 8.02 -7.11 10.20
N ALA A 38 6.80 -6.90 9.69
CA ALA A 38 6.06 -5.67 9.88
C ALA A 38 5.82 -5.39 11.38
N ALA A 39 5.55 -6.43 12.18
CA ALA A 39 5.22 -6.27 13.59
C ALA A 39 6.45 -6.07 14.51
N LEU A 40 7.64 -6.42 14.03
CA LEU A 40 8.90 -6.42 14.79
C LEU A 40 9.17 -5.10 15.52
N PRO A 41 9.03 -3.91 14.90
CA PRO A 41 9.28 -2.65 15.59
C PRO A 41 8.36 -2.42 16.80
N TRP A 42 7.10 -2.85 16.72
CA TRP A 42 6.17 -2.72 17.83
C TRP A 42 6.46 -3.70 18.96
N PHE A 43 6.89 -4.93 18.65
CA PHE A 43 7.37 -5.88 19.66
C PHE A 43 8.55 -5.28 20.43
N VAL A 44 9.53 -4.74 19.70
CA VAL A 44 10.71 -4.08 20.29
C VAL A 44 10.30 -2.92 21.21
N ARG A 45 9.31 -2.11 20.82
CA ARG A 45 8.77 -1.01 21.67
C ARG A 45 8.05 -1.52 22.92
N LEU A 46 7.30 -2.62 22.80
CA LEU A 46 6.60 -3.26 23.90
C LEU A 46 7.58 -3.79 24.97
N PHE A 47 8.69 -4.41 24.55
CA PHE A 47 9.75 -4.87 25.45
C PHE A 47 10.42 -3.73 26.24
N TRP A 48 10.37 -2.49 25.74
CA TRP A 48 10.83 -1.30 26.45
C TRP A 48 9.72 -0.57 27.24
N ALA A 49 8.59 -1.23 27.50
CA ALA A 49 7.45 -0.71 28.26
C ALA A 49 6.90 0.63 27.73
N ARG A 50 6.98 0.83 26.41
CA ARG A 50 6.42 2.00 25.73
C ARG A 50 5.18 1.58 24.95
N LEU A 51 4.18 2.45 24.93
CA LEU A 51 3.00 2.23 24.09
C LEU A 51 3.43 2.24 22.61
N PRO A 52 3.21 1.14 21.86
CA PRO A 52 3.67 1.02 20.48
C PRO A 52 2.86 1.88 19.51
N PHE A 53 1.62 2.23 19.89
CA PHE A 53 0.67 2.94 19.05
C PHE A 53 0.30 4.30 19.64
N ARG A 54 0.18 5.30 18.77
CA ARG A 54 -0.46 6.57 19.09
C ARG A 54 -1.98 6.35 19.03
N LYS A 55 -2.69 6.74 20.09
CA LYS A 55 -4.16 6.64 20.10
C LYS A 55 -4.76 7.48 18.98
N THR A 56 -5.63 6.88 18.17
CA THR A 56 -6.36 7.56 17.10
C THR A 56 -7.86 7.38 17.28
N TYR A 57 -8.68 8.31 16.76
CA TYR A 57 -10.13 8.15 16.76
C TYR A 57 -10.60 6.93 15.95
N LEU A 58 -9.74 6.42 15.07
CA LEU A 58 -10.00 5.25 14.23
C LEU A 58 -9.70 3.93 14.94
N ASP A 59 -9.13 3.94 16.14
CA ASP A 59 -8.74 2.71 16.85
C ASP A 59 -9.93 1.77 17.06
N LEU A 60 -11.07 2.29 17.53
CA LEU A 60 -12.26 1.46 17.79
C LEU A 60 -12.88 0.93 16.48
N PRO A 61 -13.16 1.76 15.45
CA PRO A 61 -13.62 1.25 14.14
C PRO A 61 -12.68 0.21 13.54
N LEU A 62 -11.36 0.43 13.62
CA LEU A 62 -10.35 -0.47 13.05
C LEU A 62 -10.31 -1.80 13.81
N MET A 63 -10.45 -1.77 15.14
CA MET A 63 -10.56 -2.98 15.96
C MET A 63 -11.82 -3.77 15.64
N LEU A 64 -12.96 -3.10 15.50
CA LEU A 64 -14.22 -3.74 15.09
C LEU A 64 -14.09 -4.34 13.69
N PHE A 65 -13.44 -3.65 12.77
CA PHE A 65 -13.19 -4.14 11.42
C PHE A 65 -12.27 -5.37 11.39
N LEU A 66 -11.22 -5.40 12.21
CA LEU A 66 -10.37 -6.58 12.36
C LEU A 66 -11.13 -7.76 12.97
N LEU A 67 -11.98 -7.49 13.97
CA LEU A 67 -12.82 -8.51 14.60
C LEU A 67 -13.78 -9.13 13.57
N THR A 68 -14.47 -8.30 12.79
CA THR A 68 -15.39 -8.80 11.76
C THR A 68 -14.65 -9.52 10.63
N ALA A 69 -13.45 -9.06 10.25
CA ALA A 69 -12.60 -9.78 9.30
C ALA A 69 -12.19 -11.16 9.83
N PHE A 70 -11.83 -11.26 11.11
CA PHE A 70 -11.51 -12.54 11.75
C PHE A 70 -12.72 -13.49 11.78
N VAL A 71 -13.90 -12.99 12.15
CA VAL A 71 -15.15 -13.77 12.07
C VAL A 71 -15.43 -14.22 10.64
N GLY A 72 -15.13 -13.37 9.64
CA GLY A 72 -15.24 -13.71 8.23
C GLY A 72 -14.33 -14.87 7.82
N VAL A 73 -13.10 -14.93 8.34
CA VAL A 73 -12.20 -16.08 8.13
C VAL A 73 -12.79 -17.35 8.72
N TRP A 74 -13.29 -17.27 9.95
CA TRP A 74 -13.89 -18.42 10.63
C TRP A 74 -15.11 -18.97 9.89
N ALA A 75 -15.95 -18.08 9.36
CA ALA A 75 -17.16 -18.44 8.64
C ALA A 75 -16.94 -18.78 7.14
N ALA A 76 -15.74 -18.60 6.60
CA ALA A 76 -15.48 -18.77 5.18
C ALA A 76 -15.50 -20.24 4.74
N TYR A 77 -16.14 -20.51 3.60
CA TYR A 77 -16.11 -21.83 2.96
C TYR A 77 -14.69 -22.24 2.54
N ASN A 78 -13.93 -21.31 1.96
CA ASN A 78 -12.50 -21.49 1.68
C ASN A 78 -11.69 -20.63 2.67
N GLN A 79 -11.25 -21.27 3.75
CA GLN A 79 -10.48 -20.61 4.80
C GLN A 79 -9.12 -20.11 4.32
N GLU A 80 -8.49 -20.80 3.37
CA GLU A 80 -7.17 -20.42 2.86
C GLU A 80 -7.20 -19.06 2.15
N ILE A 81 -8.17 -18.86 1.23
CA ILE A 81 -8.34 -17.58 0.53
C ILE A 81 -8.75 -16.48 1.53
N ALA A 82 -9.60 -16.81 2.51
CA ALA A 82 -10.02 -15.85 3.51
C ALA A 82 -8.87 -15.40 4.42
N LEU A 83 -7.99 -16.33 4.83
CA LEU A 83 -6.79 -16.04 5.60
C LEU A 83 -5.86 -15.07 4.86
N HIS A 84 -5.64 -15.26 3.56
CA HIS A 84 -4.84 -14.33 2.76
C HIS A 84 -5.41 -12.91 2.79
N LYS A 85 -6.73 -12.75 2.65
CA LYS A 85 -7.38 -11.43 2.74
C LYS A 85 -7.28 -10.84 4.15
N PHE A 86 -7.40 -11.67 5.18
CA PHE A 86 -7.23 -11.25 6.56
C PHE A 86 -5.81 -10.76 6.85
N TYR A 87 -4.79 -11.44 6.29
CA TYR A 87 -3.40 -10.97 6.39
C TYR A 87 -3.22 -9.62 5.71
N LEU A 88 -3.81 -9.39 4.53
CA LEU A 88 -3.80 -8.07 3.88
C LEU A 88 -4.46 -6.99 4.73
N ILE A 89 -5.63 -7.27 5.32
CA ILE A 89 -6.30 -6.31 6.22
C ILE A 89 -5.43 -5.99 7.44
N THR A 90 -4.80 -7.00 8.02
CA THR A 90 -3.90 -6.84 9.16
C THR A 90 -2.66 -6.04 8.78
N GLY A 91 -2.04 -6.34 7.62
CA GLY A 91 -0.91 -5.60 7.09
C GLY A 91 -1.23 -4.13 6.81
N ALA A 92 -2.41 -3.85 6.23
CA ALA A 92 -2.89 -2.49 6.02
C ALA A 92 -3.11 -1.73 7.34
N THR A 93 -3.60 -2.42 8.38
CA THR A 93 -3.73 -1.86 9.73
C THR A 93 -2.38 -1.48 10.33
N LEU A 94 -1.40 -2.38 10.20
CA LEU A 94 -0.02 -2.12 10.64
C LEU A 94 0.58 -0.94 9.87
N PHE A 95 0.37 -0.89 8.55
CA PHE A 95 0.80 0.22 7.71
C PHE A 95 0.15 1.56 8.13
N PHE A 96 -1.15 1.56 8.44
CA PHE A 96 -1.85 2.73 8.98
C PHE A 96 -1.21 3.22 10.28
N TYR A 97 -0.94 2.33 11.24
CA TYR A 97 -0.30 2.72 12.49
C TYR A 97 1.14 3.18 12.30
N ALA A 98 1.89 2.56 11.37
CA ALA A 98 3.23 3.01 11.01
C ALA A 98 3.23 4.43 10.46
N LEU A 99 2.19 4.79 9.69
CA LEU A 99 1.99 6.14 9.15
C LEU A 99 1.52 7.13 10.23
N ALA A 100 0.55 6.74 11.08
CA ALA A 100 0.00 7.59 12.13
C ALA A 100 1.02 7.95 13.23
N ASN A 101 2.05 7.14 13.40
CA ASN A 101 3.10 7.34 14.40
C ASN A 101 4.28 8.19 13.88
N GLN A 102 4.18 8.75 12.67
CA GLN A 102 5.28 9.49 12.06
C GLN A 102 5.46 10.89 12.66
N PRO A 103 6.71 11.30 12.95
CA PRO A 103 7.06 12.69 13.21
C PRO A 103 6.68 13.60 12.05
N GLU A 104 6.44 14.88 12.33
CA GLU A 104 6.06 15.86 11.32
C GLU A 104 7.16 16.04 10.25
N ASP A 105 8.42 16.00 10.68
CA ASP A 105 9.60 16.12 9.82
C ASP A 105 9.67 15.01 8.74
N ASN A 106 9.05 13.85 8.97
CA ASN A 106 9.08 12.72 8.03
C ASN A 106 7.95 12.78 6.99
N ARG A 107 6.94 13.63 7.18
CA ARG A 107 5.71 13.63 6.36
C ARG A 107 5.99 13.90 4.89
N TRP A 108 6.98 14.74 4.58
CA TRP A 108 7.34 15.03 3.18
C TRP A 108 8.00 13.84 2.50
N VAL A 109 8.93 13.15 3.18
CA VAL A 109 9.61 11.97 2.60
C VAL A 109 8.58 10.90 2.31
N ILE A 110 7.64 10.71 3.24
CA ILE A 110 6.56 9.74 3.09
C ILE A 110 5.63 10.16 1.96
N GLY A 111 5.20 11.42 1.92
CA GLY A 111 4.35 11.95 0.86
C GLY A 111 5.01 11.80 -0.52
N LEU A 112 6.29 12.13 -0.66
CA LEU A 112 7.04 11.97 -1.90
C LEU A 112 7.18 10.49 -2.26
N SER A 113 7.56 9.63 -1.31
CA SER A 113 7.72 8.19 -1.58
C SER A 113 6.42 7.53 -2.03
N LEU A 114 5.30 7.89 -1.42
CA LEU A 114 3.97 7.40 -1.79
C LEU A 114 3.50 8.00 -3.12
N GLY A 115 3.75 9.29 -3.35
CA GLY A 115 3.42 9.94 -4.62
C GLY A 115 4.22 9.35 -5.78
N PHE A 116 5.51 9.10 -5.57
CA PHE A 116 6.36 8.40 -6.52
C PHE A 116 5.84 6.99 -6.79
N PHE A 117 5.46 6.25 -5.74
CA PHE A 117 4.86 4.93 -5.90
C PHE A 117 3.56 4.98 -6.73
N GLY A 118 2.65 5.91 -6.44
CA GLY A 118 1.42 6.13 -7.23
C GLY A 118 1.71 6.47 -8.69
N ALA A 119 2.66 7.38 -8.94
CA ALA A 119 3.10 7.74 -10.29
C ALA A 119 3.68 6.54 -11.05
N VAL A 120 4.52 5.72 -10.40
CA VAL A 120 5.07 4.49 -10.98
C VAL A 120 3.95 3.51 -11.34
N THR A 121 3.01 3.24 -10.44
CA THR A 121 1.89 2.32 -10.74
C THR A 121 1.02 2.81 -11.89
N THR A 122 0.80 4.13 -11.97
CA THR A 122 0.08 4.77 -13.08
C THR A 122 0.83 4.62 -14.38
N PHE A 123 2.13 4.91 -14.37
CA PHE A 123 2.99 4.78 -15.55
C PHE A 123 2.99 3.34 -16.09
N PHE A 124 3.16 2.34 -15.22
CA PHE A 124 3.10 0.92 -15.62
C PHE A 124 1.73 0.52 -16.16
N PHE A 125 0.64 0.98 -15.53
CA PHE A 125 -0.71 0.77 -16.05
C PHE A 125 -0.86 1.34 -17.46
N LEU A 126 -0.45 2.58 -17.70
CA LEU A 126 -0.54 3.21 -19.03
C LEU A 126 0.27 2.44 -20.09
N LEU A 127 1.41 1.87 -19.70
CA LEU A 127 2.29 1.10 -20.59
C LEU A 127 1.69 -0.26 -20.97
N VAL A 128 1.01 -0.93 -20.03
CA VAL A 128 0.50 -2.30 -20.21
C VAL A 128 -0.95 -2.34 -20.72
N THR A 129 -1.69 -1.22 -20.61
CA THR A 129 -3.08 -1.10 -21.06
C THR A 129 -3.20 -1.22 -22.58
N ASP A 130 -4.14 -2.04 -23.06
CA ASP A 130 -4.51 -2.13 -24.48
C ASP A 130 -5.39 -0.95 -24.86
N TRP A 131 -4.78 0.10 -25.40
CA TRP A 131 -5.51 1.29 -25.84
C TRP A 131 -6.30 1.08 -27.13
N GLY A 132 -5.98 0.05 -27.93
CA GLY A 132 -6.73 -0.31 -29.13
C GLY A 132 -8.11 -0.90 -28.82
N ASN A 133 -8.22 -1.63 -27.71
CA ASN A 133 -9.48 -2.20 -27.22
C ASN A 133 -10.23 -1.31 -26.22
N TYR A 134 -9.55 -0.35 -25.58
CA TYR A 134 -10.18 0.64 -24.69
C TYR A 134 -10.54 1.91 -25.45
N ARG A 135 -11.82 2.07 -25.83
CA ARG A 135 -12.36 3.37 -26.22
C ARG A 135 -12.40 4.27 -24.98
N ALA A 136 -11.41 5.14 -24.83
CA ALA A 136 -11.47 6.20 -23.85
C ALA A 136 -12.54 7.22 -24.27
N ASP A 137 -13.47 7.57 -23.37
CA ASP A 137 -14.49 8.59 -23.62
C ASP A 137 -13.89 10.00 -23.87
N PHE A 138 -12.61 10.20 -23.57
CA PHE A 138 -11.88 11.44 -23.81
C PHE A 138 -10.87 11.26 -24.96
N GLY A 139 -11.13 11.88 -26.11
CA GLY A 139 -10.30 11.73 -27.32
C GLY A 139 -8.83 12.17 -27.19
N THR A 140 -8.47 12.95 -26.18
CA THR A 140 -7.07 13.31 -25.87
C THR A 140 -6.29 12.15 -25.27
N LEU A 141 -6.95 11.30 -24.45
CA LEU A 141 -6.35 10.09 -23.90
C LEU A 141 -6.13 9.03 -24.98
N GLU A 142 -7.01 8.98 -25.98
CA GLU A 142 -6.85 8.10 -27.13
C GLU A 142 -5.59 8.44 -27.95
N LEU A 143 -5.33 9.74 -28.14
CA LEU A 143 -4.17 10.22 -28.89
C LEU A 143 -2.85 9.97 -28.16
N ALA A 144 -2.84 10.10 -26.84
CA ALA A 144 -1.70 9.74 -25.98
C ALA A 144 -1.50 8.21 -25.91
N GLY A 145 -2.58 7.43 -25.77
CA GLY A 145 -2.55 5.96 -25.71
C GLY A 145 -1.93 5.33 -26.95
N ARG A 146 -2.25 5.85 -28.15
CA ARG A 146 -1.65 5.39 -29.41
C ARG A 146 -0.14 5.56 -29.51
N GLN A 147 0.47 6.47 -28.74
CA GLN A 147 1.94 6.57 -28.67
C GLN A 147 2.56 5.39 -27.93
N PHE A 148 1.82 4.76 -27.02
CA PHE A 148 2.24 3.57 -26.28
C PHE A 148 2.00 2.26 -27.05
N ASP A 149 1.09 2.24 -28.03
CA ASP A 149 0.85 1.09 -28.90
C ASP A 149 2.13 0.65 -29.66
N ALA A 150 3.02 1.59 -30.00
CA ALA A 150 4.30 1.28 -30.65
C ALA A 150 5.23 0.46 -29.73
N ILE A 151 5.20 0.72 -28.42
CA ILE A 151 5.97 0.00 -27.40
C ILE A 151 5.34 -1.38 -27.14
N GLN A 152 4.04 -1.50 -27.38
CA GLN A 152 3.25 -2.72 -27.27
C GLN A 152 3.59 -3.80 -28.32
N SER A 153 4.36 -3.47 -29.36
CA SER A 153 4.83 -4.46 -30.35
C SER A 153 6.00 -5.33 -29.87
N LEU A 154 6.58 -5.03 -28.70
CA LEU A 154 7.76 -5.71 -28.13
C LEU A 154 7.39 -6.87 -27.18
N GLN A 155 6.16 -7.39 -27.23
CA GLN A 155 5.53 -8.08 -26.10
C GLN A 155 5.60 -9.62 -26.12
N GLY A 156 5.93 -10.20 -24.96
CA GLY A 156 5.86 -11.63 -24.65
C GLY A 156 5.29 -11.87 -23.24
N ASP A 157 5.33 -13.12 -22.75
CA ASP A 157 4.66 -13.63 -21.52
C ASP A 157 4.80 -12.75 -20.27
N ALA A 158 5.90 -12.01 -20.13
CA ALA A 158 6.12 -11.13 -18.98
C ALA A 158 4.98 -10.10 -18.83
N ILE A 159 4.53 -9.47 -19.92
CA ILE A 159 3.57 -8.35 -19.88
C ILE A 159 2.17 -8.77 -19.48
N GLU A 160 1.80 -10.03 -19.73
CA GLU A 160 0.53 -10.57 -19.25
C GLU A 160 0.51 -10.69 -17.72
N LEU A 161 1.64 -11.06 -17.10
CA LEU A 161 1.79 -10.99 -15.64
C LEU A 161 1.68 -9.54 -15.15
N TRP A 162 2.36 -8.58 -15.80
CA TRP A 162 2.25 -7.17 -15.42
C TRP A 162 0.81 -6.65 -15.55
N ARG A 163 0.03 -7.10 -16.54
CA ARG A 163 -1.37 -6.70 -16.74
C ARG A 163 -2.27 -7.18 -15.60
N GLN A 164 -2.01 -8.36 -15.06
CA GLN A 164 -2.75 -8.88 -13.91
C GLN A 164 -2.51 -8.03 -12.64
N PHE A 165 -1.28 -7.55 -12.45
CA PHE A 165 -0.94 -6.70 -11.30
C PHE A 165 -1.37 -5.24 -11.48
N PHE A 166 -1.16 -4.65 -12.66
CA PHE A 166 -1.49 -3.25 -12.95
C PHE A 166 -2.81 -3.15 -13.71
N GLN A 167 -3.89 -3.61 -13.08
CA GLN A 167 -5.26 -3.44 -13.59
C GLN A 167 -5.85 -2.10 -13.13
N ALA A 168 -6.79 -1.56 -13.91
CA ALA A 168 -7.39 -0.23 -13.67
C ALA A 168 -7.95 -0.07 -12.25
N ASN A 169 -8.60 -1.10 -11.70
CA ASN A 169 -9.15 -1.06 -10.34
C ASN A 169 -8.07 -0.97 -9.26
N MET A 170 -6.95 -1.66 -9.44
CA MET A 170 -5.85 -1.64 -8.47
C MET A 170 -5.10 -0.31 -8.54
N THR A 171 -4.71 0.12 -9.73
CA THR A 171 -4.02 1.40 -9.95
C THR A 171 -4.90 2.58 -9.54
N GLY A 172 -6.17 2.58 -9.92
CA GLY A 172 -7.14 3.61 -9.52
C GLY A 172 -7.36 3.65 -8.02
N GLY A 173 -7.54 2.49 -7.38
CA GLY A 173 -7.72 2.38 -5.93
C GLY A 173 -6.51 2.86 -5.13
N ILE A 174 -5.30 2.50 -5.56
CA ILE A 174 -4.04 3.00 -4.97
C ILE A 174 -4.00 4.53 -5.09
N ASN A 175 -4.16 5.08 -6.29
CA ASN A 175 -4.05 6.52 -6.50
C ASN A 175 -5.16 7.33 -5.79
N ALA A 176 -6.37 6.79 -5.66
CA ALA A 176 -7.45 7.46 -4.93
C ALA A 176 -7.10 7.73 -3.47
N ILE A 177 -6.29 6.86 -2.86
CA ILE A 177 -5.82 7.01 -1.47
C ILE A 177 -4.57 7.89 -1.42
N LEU A 178 -3.64 7.72 -2.38
CA LEU A 178 -2.34 8.39 -2.33
C LEU A 178 -2.41 9.87 -2.77
N LEU A 179 -3.28 10.23 -3.72
CA LEU A 179 -3.37 11.60 -4.24
C LEU A 179 -3.69 12.63 -3.14
N PRO A 180 -4.72 12.45 -2.28
CA PRO A 180 -4.97 13.36 -1.17
C PRO A 180 -3.78 13.45 -0.20
N LEU A 181 -3.09 12.33 0.01
CA LEU A 181 -1.96 12.24 0.94
C LEU A 181 -0.73 13.00 0.43
N CYS A 182 -0.49 12.95 -0.89
CA CYS A 182 0.56 13.72 -1.55
C CYS A 182 0.22 15.21 -1.61
N ALA A 183 -1.04 15.55 -1.90
CA ALA A 183 -1.51 16.93 -1.89
C ALA A 183 -1.39 17.55 -0.48
N ALA A 184 -1.79 16.81 0.56
CA ALA A 184 -1.63 17.24 1.95
C ALA A 184 -0.15 17.42 2.32
N ALA A 185 0.73 16.50 1.88
CA ALA A 185 2.17 16.65 2.10
C ALA A 185 2.74 17.88 1.38
N GLY A 186 2.25 18.21 0.17
CA GLY A 186 2.71 19.36 -0.61
C GLY A 186 2.20 20.72 -0.11
N LEU A 187 1.06 20.78 0.58
CA LEU A 187 0.48 22.04 1.10
C LEU A 187 1.17 22.56 2.37
N HIS A 188 2.01 21.75 3.01
CA HIS A 188 2.70 22.10 4.26
C HIS A 188 4.18 22.49 4.07
N TYR A 189 4.61 22.66 2.82
CA TYR A 189 5.93 23.20 2.41
C TYR A 189 5.74 24.40 1.48
#